data_AF-A0ABD1TLN5-F1
#
_entry.id   AF-A0ABD1TLN5-F1
#
_cell.length_a   1.000
_cell.length_b   1.000
_cell.length_c   1.000
_cell.angle_alpha   90.00
_cell.angle_beta   90.00
_cell.angle_gamma   90.00
#
_symmetry.space_group_name_H-M   'P 1'
#
loop_
_entity.id
_entity.type
_entity.pdbx_description
1 polymer ?
#
loop_
_entity_poly.entity_id
_entity_poly.type
_entity_poly.pdbx_seq_one_letter_code
_entity_poly.pdbx_strand_id
1 'polypeptide(L)'
;MYYHLIPEYQTEESMYNSVRRFGKVRYDILKLPHKVVAEEANGSVGEGFAYLFDPDIYIDGRISVQGIDGVLIPPEEIEPAPKATPVAKVVSKQRRFANFQ
;
A
#
# COMPACT_ATOMS: atom_id res chain seq x y z
N MET A 1 -14.30 -4.78 2.41
CA MET A 1 -14.14 -6.04 1.63
C MET A 1 -14.07 -5.79 0.12
N TYR A 2 -15.14 -5.29 -0.53
CA TYR A 2 -15.18 -5.11 -2.00
C TYR A 2 -14.10 -4.22 -2.62
N TYR A 3 -13.40 -3.43 -1.80
CA TYR A 3 -12.26 -2.62 -2.22
C TYR A 3 -10.98 -3.44 -2.49
N HIS A 4 -10.95 -4.69 -2.03
CA HIS A 4 -9.82 -5.61 -2.19
C HIS A 4 -10.04 -6.61 -3.33
N LEU A 5 -11.14 -6.48 -4.10
CA LEU A 5 -11.55 -7.43 -5.12
C LEU A 5 -11.48 -6.77 -6.51
N ILE A 6 -10.51 -7.21 -7.31
CA ILE A 6 -10.42 -6.91 -8.74
C ILE A 6 -11.18 -8.03 -9.47
N PRO A 7 -12.25 -7.71 -10.23
CA PRO A 7 -13.06 -8.72 -10.91
C PRO A 7 -12.36 -9.33 -12.13
N GLU A 8 -11.32 -8.67 -12.64
CA GLU A 8 -10.48 -9.18 -13.70
C GLU A 8 -9.41 -10.12 -13.12
N TYR A 9 -9.15 -11.23 -13.80
CA TYR A 9 -8.08 -12.14 -13.41
C TYR A 9 -6.72 -11.47 -13.59
N GLN A 10 -6.06 -11.17 -12.47
CA GLN A 10 -4.77 -10.48 -12.46
C GLN A 10 -3.76 -11.26 -11.62
N THR A 11 -2.72 -11.76 -12.27
CA THR A 11 -1.55 -12.35 -11.60
C THR A 11 -0.56 -11.25 -11.20
N GLU A 12 0.30 -11.51 -10.22
CA GLU A 12 1.42 -10.65 -9.82
C GLU A 12 2.30 -10.30 -11.03
N GLU A 13 2.63 -11.27 -11.89
CA GLU A 13 3.43 -11.04 -13.10
C GLU A 13 2.75 -10.06 -14.07
N SER A 14 1.47 -10.29 -14.39
CA SER A 14 0.65 -9.38 -15.19
C SER A 14 0.61 -7.97 -14.60
N MET A 15 0.39 -7.86 -13.28
CA MET A 15 0.33 -6.57 -12.60
C MET A 15 1.68 -5.85 -12.67
N TYR A 16 2.77 -6.56 -12.37
CA TYR A 16 4.13 -6.05 -12.46
C TYR A 16 4.47 -5.60 -13.89
N ASN A 17 4.17 -6.42 -14.90
CA ASN A 17 4.41 -6.10 -16.30
C ASN A 17 3.62 -4.88 -16.77
N SER A 18 2.36 -4.75 -16.32
CA SER A 18 1.51 -3.61 -16.64
C SER A 18 2.08 -2.33 -16.02
N VAL A 19 2.41 -2.39 -14.73
CA VAL A 19 2.96 -1.28 -13.97
C VAL A 19 4.32 -0.86 -14.52
N ARG A 20 5.21 -1.80 -14.87
CA ARG A 20 6.51 -1.53 -15.50
C ARG A 20 6.40 -0.85 -16.87
N ARG A 21 5.34 -1.13 -17.62
CA ARG A 21 5.12 -0.54 -18.96
C ARG A 21 4.48 0.84 -18.90
N PHE A 22 3.54 1.03 -17.98
CA PHE A 22 2.69 2.21 -17.94
C PHE A 22 2.97 3.13 -16.74
N GLY A 23 3.87 2.73 -15.83
CA GLY A 23 4.22 3.41 -14.58
C GLY A 23 3.14 3.30 -13.50
N LYS A 24 1.92 3.73 -13.85
CA LYS A 24 0.76 3.77 -12.95
C LYS A 24 -0.46 3.17 -13.66
N VAL A 25 -1.03 2.12 -13.08
CA VAL A 25 -2.16 1.37 -13.66
C VAL A 25 -3.35 1.42 -12.72
N ARG A 26 -4.56 1.56 -13.28
CA ARG A 26 -5.81 1.60 -12.53
C ARG A 26 -6.63 0.35 -12.84
N TYR A 27 -7.01 -0.37 -11.80
CA TYR A 27 -7.87 -1.55 -11.87
C TYR A 27 -9.27 -1.20 -11.40
N ASP A 28 -10.25 -1.74 -12.11
CA ASP A 28 -11.62 -1.77 -11.63
C ASP A 28 -11.74 -2.67 -10.40
N ILE A 29 -12.58 -2.27 -9.45
CA ILE A 29 -12.91 -3.06 -8.27
C ILE A 29 -14.42 -3.18 -8.13
N LEU A 30 -14.87 -4.17 -7.37
CA LEU A 30 -16.31 -4.43 -7.20
C LEU A 30 -17.06 -3.30 -6.47
N LYS A 31 -16.35 -2.46 -5.71
CA LYS A 31 -16.92 -1.25 -5.09
C LYS A 31 -16.88 -0.08 -6.09
N LEU A 32 -17.91 0.04 -6.92
CA LEU A 32 -18.09 1.21 -7.79
C LEU A 32 -18.36 2.48 -6.95
N PRO A 33 -17.88 3.67 -7.38
CA PRO A 33 -17.13 3.99 -8.60
C PRO A 33 -15.60 3.95 -8.41
N HIS A 34 -15.10 3.32 -7.34
CA HIS A 34 -13.69 3.37 -6.99
C HIS A 34 -12.83 2.46 -7.86
N LYS A 35 -11.54 2.77 -7.89
CA LYS A 35 -10.50 2.01 -8.60
C LYS A 35 -9.30 1.85 -7.69
N VAL A 36 -8.62 0.71 -7.79
CA VAL A 36 -7.34 0.49 -7.12
C VAL A 36 -6.22 0.86 -8.08
N VAL A 37 -5.19 1.51 -7.54
CA VAL A 37 -4.06 2.02 -8.32
C VAL A 37 -2.82 1.24 -7.95
N ALA A 38 -2.11 0.68 -8.93
CA ALA A 38 -0.81 0.07 -8.74
C ALA A 38 0.29 0.94 -9.35
N GLU A 39 1.44 1.00 -8.67
CA GLU A 39 2.58 1.84 -9.08
C GLU A 39 3.92 1.11 -8.89
N GLU A 40 4.84 1.33 -9.85
CA GLU A 40 6.10 0.57 -9.95
C GLU A 40 7.04 0.89 -8.80
N ALA A 41 6.86 2.06 -8.19
CA ALA A 41 7.87 2.69 -7.35
C ALA A 41 8.40 1.80 -6.24
N ASN A 42 7.60 0.85 -5.71
CA ASN A 42 8.03 -0.10 -4.67
C ASN A 42 7.17 -1.40 -4.61
N GLY A 43 6.49 -1.80 -5.69
CA GLY A 43 5.54 -2.94 -5.63
C GLY A 43 4.28 -2.64 -4.81
N SER A 44 3.91 -1.36 -4.71
CA SER A 44 2.78 -0.90 -3.90
C SER A 44 1.45 -0.91 -4.66
N VAL A 45 0.39 -1.24 -3.94
CA VAL A 45 -0.99 -1.27 -4.40
C VAL A 45 -1.83 -0.27 -3.57
N GLY A 46 -2.82 0.33 -4.23
CA GLY A 46 -3.77 1.25 -3.62
C GLY A 46 -3.27 2.67 -3.43
N GLU A 47 -2.32 3.17 -4.24
CA GLU A 47 -1.62 4.47 -4.04
C GLU A 47 -0.59 4.48 -2.89
N GLY A 48 0.13 3.38 -2.68
CA GLY A 48 1.18 3.31 -1.65
C GLY A 48 0.69 2.88 -0.27
N PHE A 49 -0.56 2.44 -0.16
CA PHE A 49 -1.17 2.04 1.12
C PHE A 49 -0.84 0.60 1.52
N ALA A 50 -0.46 -0.24 0.56
CA ALA A 50 -0.10 -1.63 0.81
C ALA A 50 0.97 -2.10 -0.19
N TYR A 51 1.71 -3.13 0.17
CA TYR A 51 2.73 -3.80 -0.62
C TYR A 51 2.36 -5.27 -0.81
N LEU A 52 2.67 -5.81 -1.99
CA LEU A 52 2.61 -7.25 -2.20
C LEU A 52 3.73 -7.92 -1.39
N PHE A 53 3.35 -8.91 -0.60
CA PHE A 53 4.28 -9.60 0.31
C PHE A 53 4.21 -11.13 0.14
N ASP A 54 3.03 -11.70 -0.08
CA ASP A 54 2.90 -13.14 -0.29
C ASP A 54 2.83 -13.48 -1.78
N PRO A 55 3.44 -14.61 -2.19
CA PRO A 55 3.31 -15.13 -3.55
C PRO A 55 1.84 -15.49 -3.87
N ASP A 56 1.48 -15.32 -5.13
CA ASP A 56 0.14 -15.62 -5.64
C ASP A 56 -0.31 -17.06 -5.35
N ILE A 57 -1.53 -17.20 -4.82
CA ILE A 57 -2.27 -18.47 -4.79
C ILE A 57 -3.22 -18.49 -6.00
N TYR A 58 -3.02 -19.45 -6.89
CA TYR A 58 -3.83 -19.62 -8.09
C TYR A 58 -4.81 -20.78 -7.96
N ILE A 59 -6.05 -20.54 -8.37
CA ILE A 59 -7.10 -21.56 -8.44
C ILE A 59 -7.65 -21.61 -9.87
N ASP A 60 -7.24 -22.64 -10.62
CA ASP A 60 -7.75 -23.01 -11.95
C ASP A 60 -7.82 -21.86 -12.99
N GLY A 61 -6.97 -20.83 -12.86
CA GLY A 61 -6.98 -19.66 -13.74
C GLY A 61 -8.22 -18.77 -13.63
N ARG A 62 -9.02 -18.96 -12.57
CA ARG A 62 -10.24 -18.18 -12.31
C ARG A 62 -10.06 -17.14 -11.21
N ILE A 63 -9.25 -17.48 -10.21
CA ILE A 63 -8.98 -16.61 -9.06
C ILE A 63 -7.48 -16.64 -8.79
N SER A 64 -6.91 -15.45 -8.63
CA SER A 64 -5.60 -15.20 -8.02
C SER A 64 -5.82 -14.50 -6.69
N VAL A 65 -5.11 -14.93 -5.66
CA VAL A 65 -5.13 -14.29 -4.33
C VAL A 65 -3.74 -13.80 -4.01
N GLN A 66 -3.65 -12.51 -3.70
CA GLN A 66 -2.43 -11.77 -3.37
C GLN A 66 -2.45 -11.37 -1.90
N GLY A 67 -1.38 -11.68 -1.16
CA GLY A 67 -1.21 -11.17 0.19
C GLY A 67 -0.62 -9.76 0.14
N ILE A 68 -1.31 -8.83 0.78
CA ILE A 68 -0.85 -7.45 0.97
C ILE A 68 -0.64 -7.17 2.45
N ASP A 69 0.37 -6.37 2.79
CA ASP A 69 0.71 -6.04 4.18
C ASP A 69 -0.17 -4.91 4.78
N GLY A 70 -0.90 -4.20 3.92
CA GLY A 70 -1.77 -3.08 4.29
C GLY A 70 -3.24 -3.33 3.93
N VAL A 71 -4.15 -2.76 4.72
CA VAL A 71 -5.59 -2.80 4.44
C VAL A 71 -5.95 -1.61 3.56
N LEU A 72 -6.58 -1.86 2.41
CA LEU A 72 -7.03 -0.80 1.52
C LEU A 72 -8.31 -0.18 2.07
N ILE A 73 -8.23 1.08 2.49
CA ILE A 73 -9.37 1.84 3.04
C ILE A 73 -9.95 2.72 1.92
N PRO A 74 -11.28 2.64 1.66
CA PRO A 74 -11.91 3.49 0.66
C PRO A 74 -11.85 4.96 1.10
N PRO A 75 -11.73 5.91 0.14
CA PRO A 75 -11.54 7.33 0.45
C PRO A 75 -12.71 7.97 1.22
N GLU A 76 -13.92 7.41 1.13
CA GLU A 76 -15.09 7.87 1.91
C GLU A 76 -14.98 7.56 3.41
N GLU A 77 -14.22 6.52 3.78
CA GLU A 77 -13.98 6.13 5.18
C GLU A 77 -12.75 6.85 5.76
N ILE A 78 -12.00 7.59 4.93
CA ILE A 78 -10.92 8.46 5.37
C ILE A 78 -11.54 9.80 5.77
N GLU A 79 -12.19 9.84 6.94
CA GLU A 79 -12.29 11.13 7.64
C GLU A 79 -10.88 11.68 7.81
N PRO A 80 -10.62 12.97 7.52
CA PRO A 80 -9.27 13.51 7.64
C PRO A 80 -8.81 13.36 9.09
N ALA A 81 -7.90 12.43 9.33
CA ALA A 81 -7.25 12.30 10.62
C ALA A 81 -6.73 13.70 11.02
N PRO A 82 -7.00 14.17 12.25
CA PRO A 82 -6.44 15.43 12.71
C PRO A 82 -4.93 15.33 12.56
N LYS A 83 -4.35 16.24 11.77
CA LYS A 83 -2.91 16.33 11.53
C LYS A 83 -2.20 16.17 12.86
N ALA A 84 -1.51 15.04 13.05
CA ALA A 84 -0.68 14.85 14.22
C ALA A 84 0.35 15.99 14.21
N THR A 85 0.23 16.89 15.16
CA THR A 85 1.23 17.92 15.42
C THR A 85 2.56 17.22 15.61
N PRO A 86 3.64 17.64 14.92
CA PRO A 86 4.94 17.04 15.14
C PRO A 86 5.34 17.33 16.59
N VAL A 87 5.32 16.28 17.43
CA VAL A 87 5.91 16.33 18.77
C VAL A 87 7.39 16.61 18.55
N ALA A 88 7.77 17.86 18.79
CA ALA A 88 9.16 18.28 18.76
C ALA A 88 9.96 17.32 19.63
N LYS A 89 10.85 16.53 19.01
CA LYS A 89 11.85 15.75 19.74
C LYS A 89 12.74 16.76 20.45
N VAL A 90 12.44 17.01 21.72
CA VAL A 90 13.34 17.70 22.64
C VAL A 90 14.52 16.76 22.86
N VAL A 91 15.54 16.89 22.03
CA VAL A 91 16.84 16.26 22.24
C VAL A 91 17.48 16.99 23.43
N SER A 92 17.43 16.37 24.60
CA SER A 92 18.15 16.85 25.77
C SER A 92 19.66 16.74 25.50
N LYS A 93 20.33 17.89 25.44
CA LYS A 93 21.78 18.00 25.28
C LYS A 93 22.45 17.43 26.54
N GLN A 94 22.88 16.18 26.48
CA GLN A 94 23.62 15.51 27.56
C GLN A 94 24.96 16.24 27.78
N ARG A 95 25.06 17.00 28.89
CA ARG A 95 26.31 17.63 29.31
C ARG A 95 27.25 16.54 29.82
N ARG A 96 28.32 16.26 29.07
CA ARG A 96 29.43 15.44 29.56
C ARG A 96 30.14 16.22 30.66
N PHE A 97 29.90 15.85 31.91
CA PHE A 97 30.76 16.24 33.02
C PHE A 97 32.07 15.44 32.87
N ALA A 98 33.14 16.12 32.48
CA ALA A 98 34.49 15.65 32.69
C ALA A 98 34.97 16.26 34.01
N ASN A 99 35.28 15.42 34.98
CA ASN A 99 36.22 15.67 36.07
C ASN A 99 36.36 14.39 36.88
N PHE A 100 37.50 13.71 36.78
CA PHE A 100 38.03 12.87 37.86
C PHE A 100 39.56 12.76 37.72
N GLN A 101 40.22 13.19 38.81
CA GLN A 101 41.61 13.01 39.25
C GLN A 101 42.75 13.66 38.47
#